data_AF-A0A7K1V8N9-F1
#
_entry.id   AF-A0A7K1V8N9-F1
#
_cell.length_a   1.000
_cell.length_b   1.000
_cell.length_c   1.000
_cell.angle_alpha   90.00
_cell.angle_beta   90.00
_cell.angle_gamma   90.00
#
_symmetry.space_group_name_H-M   'P 1'
#
loop_
_entity.id
_entity.type
_entity.pdbx_description
1 polymer ?
#
loop_
_entity_poly.entity_id
_entity_poly.type
_entity_poly.pdbx_seq_one_letter_code
_entity_poly.pdbx_strand_id
1 'polypeptide(L)'
;MTMKVTVLRAIPVLGWLYLALGVLLAAGDRAPANRLLRVAFWIDAFLSIVVHAAQIPAALKATAGTEHSAVKTAAMTQIFGITWWKTQEAA
;
A
#
# COMPACT_ATOMS: atom_id res chain seq x y z
N MET A 1 -13.98 12.90 6.99
CA MET A 1 -12.55 12.54 7.13
C MET A 1 -11.75 13.59 7.88
N THR A 2 -11.13 13.21 8.99
CA THR A 2 -10.20 14.09 9.72
C THR A 2 -8.84 14.19 9.00
N MET A 3 -8.11 15.31 9.15
CA MET A 3 -6.79 15.53 8.52
C MET A 3 -5.79 14.39 8.80
N LYS A 4 -5.84 13.81 10.00
CA LYS A 4 -5.00 12.68 10.41
C LYS A 4 -5.24 11.42 9.57
N VAL A 5 -6.51 11.13 9.24
CA VAL A 5 -6.88 9.99 8.40
C VAL A 5 -6.34 10.17 6.98
N THR A 6 -6.45 11.37 6.42
CA THR A 6 -5.93 11.69 5.08
C THR A 6 -4.42 11.50 5.01
N VAL A 7 -3.67 12.00 6.00
CA VAL A 7 -2.20 11.83 6.06
C VAL A 7 -1.81 10.35 6.13
N LEU A 8 -2.49 9.56 6.97
CA LEU A 8 -2.18 8.13 7.11
C LEU A 8 -2.50 7.34 5.82
N ARG A 9 -3.54 7.72 5.08
CA ARG A 9 -3.86 7.11 3.78
C ARG A 9 -2.92 7.55 2.65
N ALA A 10 -2.30 8.72 2.76
CA ALA A 10 -1.37 9.23 1.76
C ALA A 10 -0.06 8.43 1.70
N ILE A 11 0.43 7.91 2.83
CA ILE A 11 1.69 7.17 2.92
C ILE A 11 1.74 5.99 1.92
N PRO A 12 0.81 5.02 1.94
CA PRO A 12 0.87 3.89 1.01
C PRO A 12 0.66 4.31 -0.45
N VAL A 13 -0.13 5.37 -0.71
CA VAL A 13 -0.28 5.91 -2.07
C VAL A 13 1.03 6.50 -2.58
N LEU A 14 1.74 7.25 -1.73
CA LEU A 14 3.06 7.80 -2.07
C LEU A 14 4.09 6.68 -2.29
N GLY A 15 4.02 5.58 -1.53
CA GLY A 15 4.83 4.38 -1.78
C GLY A 15 4.60 3.81 -3.18
N TRP A 16 3.35 3.56 -3.56
CA TRP A 16 3.04 3.09 -4.93
C TRP A 16 3.51 4.04 -6.02
N LEU A 17 3.35 5.36 -5.82
CA LEU A 17 3.86 6.37 -6.77
C LEU A 17 5.38 6.37 -6.86
N TYR A 18 6.07 6.23 -5.72
CA TYR A 18 7.52 6.11 -5.67
C TYR A 18 8.01 4.85 -6.40
N LEU A 19 7.34 3.72 -6.23
CA LEU A 19 7.66 2.48 -6.95
C LEU A 19 7.43 2.62 -8.45
N ALA A 20 6.30 3.18 -8.87
CA ALA A 20 6.00 3.41 -10.28
C ALA A 20 7.07 4.32 -10.92
N LEU A 21 7.45 5.41 -10.25
CA LEU A 21 8.51 6.29 -10.72
C LEU A 21 9.87 5.58 -10.79
N GLY A 22 10.21 4.77 -9.79
CA GLY A 22 11.46 4.01 -9.78
C GLY A 22 11.56 3.01 -10.95
N VAL A 23 10.45 2.33 -11.28
CA VAL A 23 10.37 1.44 -12.45
C VAL A 23 10.52 2.21 -13.75
N LEU A 24 9.84 3.36 -13.91
CA LEU A 24 9.96 4.21 -15.10
C LEU A 24 11.38 4.74 -15.30
N LEU A 25 12.05 5.17 -14.22
CA LEU A 25 13.43 5.61 -14.28
C LEU A 25 14.38 4.47 -14.64
N ALA A 26 14.17 3.28 -14.08
CA ALA A 26 14.96 2.10 -14.40
C ALA A 26 14.79 1.67 -15.87
N ALA A 27 13.56 1.70 -16.40
CA ALA A 27 13.26 1.38 -17.79
C ALA A 27 13.90 2.36 -18.79
N GLY A 28 14.19 3.60 -18.37
CA GLY A 28 14.88 4.60 -19.17
C GLY A 28 16.39 4.71 -18.90
N ASP A 29 17.01 3.71 -18.25
CA ASP A 29 18.42 3.71 -17.83
C ASP A 29 18.83 4.89 -16.93
N ARG A 30 17.87 5.46 -16.20
CA ARG A 30 18.04 6.58 -15.25
C ARG A 30 17.89 6.15 -13.79
N ALA A 31 18.05 4.85 -13.50
CA ALA A 31 18.01 4.36 -12.14
C ALA A 31 19.13 5.02 -11.29
N PRO A 32 18.85 5.50 -10.08
CA PRO A 32 19.86 6.12 -9.23
C PRO A 32 21.07 5.19 -9.00
N ALA A 33 22.29 5.71 -9.09
CA ALA A 33 23.50 4.96 -8.73
C ALA A 33 23.69 4.82 -7.20
N ASN A 34 23.02 5.69 -6.43
CA ASN A 34 23.09 5.68 -4.97
C ASN A 34 22.47 4.39 -4.40
N ARG A 35 23.28 3.63 -3.65
CA ARG A 35 22.87 2.35 -3.04
C ARG A 35 21.73 2.49 -2.04
N LEU A 36 21.70 3.57 -1.25
CA LEU A 36 20.66 3.79 -0.25
C LEU A 36 19.29 3.99 -0.90
N LEU A 37 19.23 4.74 -2.01
CA LEU A 37 17.98 4.90 -2.77
C LEU A 37 17.49 3.57 -3.37
N ARG A 38 18.40 2.71 -3.83
CA ARG A 38 18.04 1.36 -4.31
C ARG A 38 17.52 0.47 -3.19
N VAL A 39 18.16 0.51 -2.02
CA VAL A 39 17.71 -0.23 -0.83
C VAL A 39 16.33 0.27 -0.39
N ALA A 40 16.11 1.58 -0.32
CA ALA A 40 14.82 2.16 0.03
C ALA A 40 13.72 1.73 -0.96
N PHE A 41 14.01 1.76 -2.26
CA PHE A 41 13.10 1.24 -3.30
C PHE A 41 12.72 -0.22 -3.07
N TRP A 42 13.70 -1.10 -2.81
CA TRP A 42 13.41 -2.52 -2.61
C TRP A 42 12.67 -2.80 -1.30
N ILE A 43 12.98 -2.07 -0.23
CA ILE A 43 12.22 -2.14 1.02
C ILE A 43 10.77 -1.75 0.76
N ASP A 44 10.53 -0.61 0.11
CA ASP A 44 9.18 -0.14 -0.16
C ASP A 44 8.41 -1.08 -1.11
N ALA A 45 9.10 -1.67 -2.09
CA ALA A 45 8.52 -2.67 -2.99
C ALA A 45 8.07 -3.92 -2.24
N PHE A 46 8.92 -4.43 -1.33
CA PHE A 46 8.59 -5.58 -0.50
C PHE A 46 7.41 -5.30 0.42
N LEU A 47 7.40 -4.13 1.09
CA LEU A 47 6.31 -3.73 1.97
C LEU A 47 4.98 -3.56 1.20
N SER A 48 5.02 -2.87 0.06
CA SER A 48 3.82 -2.55 -0.71
C SER A 48 3.24 -3.75 -1.46
N ILE A 49 4.09 -4.67 -1.95
CA ILE A 49 3.63 -5.83 -2.71
C ILE A 49 3.39 -7.01 -1.77
N VAL A 50 4.46 -7.49 -1.12
CA VAL A 50 4.44 -8.76 -0.37
C VAL A 50 3.70 -8.59 0.94
N VAL A 51 4.05 -7.58 1.74
CA VAL A 51 3.45 -7.41 3.06
C VAL A 51 1.98 -7.05 2.96
N HIS A 52 1.58 -6.15 2.05
CA HIS A 52 0.17 -5.88 1.81
C HIS A 52 -0.60 -7.12 1.31
N ALA A 53 -0.03 -7.92 0.40
CA ALA A 53 -0.67 -9.15 -0.05
C ALA A 53 -0.84 -10.16 1.09
N ALA A 54 0.18 -10.30 1.94
CA ALA A 54 0.15 -11.17 3.13
C ALA A 54 -0.89 -10.73 4.17
N GLN A 55 -1.32 -9.46 4.15
CA GLN A 55 -2.38 -8.95 5.02
C GLN A 55 -3.79 -9.30 4.52
N ILE A 56 -3.97 -9.65 3.24
CA ILE A 56 -5.28 -9.93 2.63
C ILE A 56 -6.06 -11.02 3.39
N PRO A 57 -5.48 -12.19 3.75
CA PRO A 57 -6.21 -13.22 4.48
C PRO A 57 -6.73 -12.73 5.84
N ALA A 58 -5.95 -11.92 6.56
CA ALA A 58 -6.37 -11.35 7.83
C ALA A 58 -7.51 -10.33 7.65
N ALA A 59 -7.44 -9.50 6.61
CA ALA A 59 -8.49 -8.54 6.28
C ALA A 59 -9.80 -9.24 5.87
N LEU A 60 -9.72 -10.30 5.06
CA LEU A 60 -10.88 -11.09 4.67
C LEU A 60 -11.55 -11.76 5.87
N LYS A 61 -10.77 -12.32 6.79
CA LYS A 61 -11.29 -12.87 8.05
C LYS A 61 -11.99 -11.80 8.90
N ALA A 62 -11.41 -10.60 8.96
CA ALA A 62 -11.98 -9.50 9.74
C ALA A 62 -13.28 -8.93 9.16
N THR A 63 -13.47 -8.99 7.84
CA THR A 63 -14.72 -8.54 7.18
C THR A 63 -15.70 -9.66 6.91
N ALA A 64 -15.41 -10.90 7.33
CA ALA A 64 -16.32 -12.03 7.14
C ALA A 64 -17.65 -11.79 7.90
N GLY A 65 -18.78 -11.99 7.21
CA GLY A 65 -20.10 -11.74 7.77
C GLY A 65 -20.54 -10.26 7.77
N THR A 66 -19.74 -9.35 7.22
CA THR A 66 -20.15 -7.96 6.95
C THR A 66 -20.64 -7.80 5.50
N GLU A 67 -21.24 -6.66 5.17
CA GLU A 67 -21.66 -6.34 3.79
C GLU A 67 -20.47 -6.03 2.84
N HIS A 68 -19.24 -6.04 3.33
CA HIS A 68 -18.07 -5.74 2.51
C HIS A 68 -17.73 -6.90 1.56
N SER A 69 -17.69 -6.57 0.25
CA SER A 69 -17.20 -7.50 -0.78
C SER A 69 -15.75 -7.91 -0.53
N ALA A 70 -15.47 -9.22 -0.60
CA ALA A 70 -14.13 -9.78 -0.47
C ALA A 70 -13.13 -9.17 -1.46
N VAL A 71 -13.56 -8.92 -2.71
CA VAL A 71 -12.73 -8.29 -3.74
C VAL A 71 -12.35 -6.87 -3.34
N LYS A 72 -13.32 -6.10 -2.84
CA LYS A 72 -13.07 -4.74 -2.36
C LYS A 72 -12.12 -4.74 -1.16
N THR A 73 -12.32 -5.64 -0.20
CA THR A 73 -11.43 -5.81 0.97
C THR A 73 -10.00 -6.14 0.55
N ALA A 74 -9.82 -7.07 -0.39
CA ALA A 74 -8.50 -7.45 -0.89
C ALA A 74 -7.82 -6.27 -1.61
N ALA A 75 -8.55 -5.58 -2.51
CA ALA A 75 -8.02 -4.43 -3.25
C ALA A 75 -7.63 -3.27 -2.32
N MET A 76 -8.48 -2.96 -1.33
CA MET A 76 -8.19 -1.89 -0.35
C MET A 76 -7.02 -2.25 0.55
N THR A 77 -6.89 -3.52 0.93
CA THR A 77 -5.73 -4.00 1.68
C THR A 77 -4.46 -3.95 0.84
N GLN A 78 -4.52 -4.27 -0.45
CA GLN A 78 -3.36 -4.18 -1.33
C GLN A 78 -2.91 -2.73 -1.55
N ILE A 79 -3.84 -1.80 -1.73
CA ILE A 79 -3.52 -0.40 -2.02
C ILE A 79 -3.06 0.34 -0.77
N PHE A 80 -3.81 0.21 0.33
CA PHE A 80 -3.63 1.04 1.52
C PHE A 80 -3.02 0.29 2.71
N GLY A 81 -2.68 -0.99 2.55
CA GLY A 81 -2.29 -1.87 3.64
C GLY A 81 -3.43 -2.09 4.63
N ILE A 82 -3.18 -2.86 5.68
CA ILE A 82 -4.18 -3.15 6.73
C ILE A 82 -4.67 -1.88 7.47
N THR A 83 -4.07 -0.71 7.26
CA THR A 83 -4.54 0.55 7.88
C THR A 83 -5.84 1.11 7.28
N TRP A 84 -6.30 0.59 6.14
CA TRP A 84 -7.53 1.06 5.50
C TRP A 84 -8.78 0.90 6.38
N TRP A 85 -8.87 -0.18 7.18
CA TRP A 85 -10.03 -0.42 8.05
C TRP A 85 -10.05 0.53 9.26
N LYS A 86 -8.88 0.92 9.79
CA LYS A 86 -8.76 1.88 10.91
C LYS A 86 -9.14 3.31 10.53
N THR A 87 -9.35 3.56 9.25
CA THR A 87 -9.62 4.88 8.69
C THR A 87 -10.99 4.99 8.02
N GLN A 88 -11.82 3.93 8.13
CA GLN A 88 -13.24 4.02 7.86
C GLN A 88 -13.83 4.79 9.06
N GLU A 89 -14.38 5.97 8.84
CA GLU A 89 -15.23 6.61 9.85
C GLU A 89 -16.33 5.59 10.20
N ALA A 90 -16.53 5.33 11.50
CA ALA A 90 -17.65 4.52 11.94
C ALA A 90 -18.90 5.08 11.28
N ALA A 91 -19.60 4.24 10.50
CA ALA A 91 -20.92 4.57 9.99
C ALA A 91 -21.90 4.72 11.16
#